data_AF-A0A969W9S7-F1
#
_entry.id   AF-A0A969W9S7-F1
#
_cell.length_a   1.000
_cell.length_b   1.000
_cell.length_c   1.000
_cell.angle_alpha   90.00
_cell.angle_beta   90.00
_cell.angle_gamma   90.00
#
_symmetry.space_group_name_H-M   'P 1'
#
loop_
_entity.id
_entity.type
_entity.pdbx_description
1 polymer ?
#
loop_
_entity_poly.entity_id
_entity_poly.type
_entity_poly.pdbx_seq_one_letter_code
_entity_poly.pdbx_strand_id
1 'polypeptide(L)'
;MGTKNNPAPCDCYAKAEPDEPLFVLLARDKHAPTLVWLWATLRELDGEKKEIVDEARQCALDMMVWAKDHNRKVVGLGQATLAGAMELVRTVNGLVKESRKTQTGNEATGFEMMRRFLAETHFEGIDEEKS
;
A
#
# COMPACT_ATOMS: atom_id res chain seq x y z
N MET A 1 -18.76 6.27 -6.98
CA MET A 1 -17.44 6.90 -6.84
C MET A 1 -17.59 8.34 -6.39
N GLY A 2 -16.89 8.71 -5.32
CA GLY A 2 -16.83 10.07 -4.81
C GLY A 2 -16.06 10.95 -5.78
N THR A 3 -16.73 11.67 -6.64
CA THR A 3 -16.07 12.73 -7.41
C THR A 3 -16.17 14.02 -6.64
N LYS A 4 -15.36 15.02 -7.00
CA LYS A 4 -15.52 16.38 -6.47
C LYS A 4 -16.96 16.90 -6.61
N ASN A 5 -17.69 16.43 -7.62
CA ASN A 5 -19.06 16.85 -7.91
C ASN A 5 -20.13 15.90 -7.33
N ASN A 6 -19.73 14.75 -6.78
CA ASN A 6 -20.63 13.75 -6.21
C ASN A 6 -19.87 12.94 -5.15
N PRO A 7 -19.76 13.43 -3.90
CA PRO A 7 -18.97 12.78 -2.85
C PRO A 7 -19.55 11.41 -2.47
N ALA A 8 -18.68 10.48 -2.09
CA ALA A 8 -19.09 9.14 -1.69
C ALA A 8 -19.46 9.07 -0.20
N PRO A 9 -20.19 8.01 0.24
CA PRO A 9 -20.49 7.81 1.65
C PRO A 9 -19.23 7.67 2.53
N CYS A 10 -18.16 7.06 2.03
CA CYS A 10 -16.88 6.98 2.71
C CYS A 10 -15.95 8.13 2.29
N ASP A 11 -16.35 9.37 2.59
CA ASP A 11 -15.52 10.54 2.34
C ASP A 11 -14.38 10.64 3.38
N CYS A 12 -13.18 10.19 2.99
CA CYS A 12 -11.98 10.29 3.82
C CYS A 12 -11.55 11.74 4.05
N TYR A 13 -11.84 12.65 3.12
CA TYR A 13 -11.45 14.06 3.24
C TYR A 13 -12.28 14.75 4.32
N ALA A 14 -13.58 14.46 4.38
CA ALA A 14 -14.47 15.03 5.39
C ALA A 14 -14.20 14.51 6.82
N LYS A 15 -13.54 13.36 6.95
CA LYS A 15 -13.22 12.71 8.24
C LYS A 15 -11.79 12.96 8.71
N ALA A 16 -10.95 13.59 7.88
CA ALA A 16 -9.57 13.89 8.23
C ALA A 16 -9.52 14.90 9.37
N GLU A 17 -8.57 14.73 10.29
CA GLU A 17 -8.33 15.73 11.33
C GLU A 17 -7.71 17.02 10.73
N PRO A 18 -7.90 18.20 11.34
CA PRO A 18 -7.46 19.48 10.77
C PRO A 18 -5.95 19.57 10.47
N ASP A 19 -5.13 18.81 11.17
CA ASP A 19 -3.68 18.75 11.06
C ASP A 19 -3.16 17.43 10.47
N GLU A 20 -4.06 16.56 10.00
CA GLU A 20 -3.68 15.28 9.40
C GLU A 20 -3.07 15.49 8.00
N PRO A 21 -1.86 14.98 7.72
CA PRO A 21 -1.27 15.07 6.40
C PRO A 21 -2.03 14.18 5.40
N LEU A 22 -2.42 14.77 4.26
CA LEU A 22 -3.21 14.09 3.23
C LEU A 22 -2.42 13.93 1.92
N PHE A 23 -2.59 12.76 1.29
CA PHE A 23 -2.10 12.49 -0.06
C PHE A 23 -3.25 11.99 -0.94
N VAL A 24 -3.43 12.62 -2.10
CA VAL A 24 -4.55 12.32 -3.00
C VAL A 24 -4.06 11.58 -4.23
N LEU A 25 -4.63 10.40 -4.45
CA LEU A 25 -4.40 9.55 -5.62
C LEU A 25 -5.47 9.82 -6.68
N LEU A 26 -5.05 10.11 -7.92
CA LEU A 26 -5.97 10.38 -9.03
C LEU A 26 -5.92 9.26 -10.07
N ALA A 27 -7.02 9.04 -10.79
CA ALA A 27 -7.11 8.01 -11.83
C ALA A 27 -6.09 8.19 -12.98
N ARG A 28 -5.59 9.43 -13.19
CA ARG A 28 -4.53 9.73 -14.16
C ARG A 28 -3.15 9.22 -13.74
N ASP A 29 -2.96 8.92 -12.46
CA ASP A 29 -1.70 8.45 -11.91
C ASP A 29 -1.58 6.95 -12.17
N LYS A 30 -0.53 6.56 -12.89
CA LYS A 30 -0.37 5.21 -13.45
C LYS A 30 -0.47 4.05 -12.44
N HIS A 31 -0.12 4.31 -11.18
CA HIS A 31 -0.04 3.33 -10.08
C HIS A 31 -1.18 3.45 -9.08
N ALA A 32 -1.96 4.54 -9.15
CA ALA A 32 -2.98 4.84 -8.15
C ALA A 32 -4.04 3.74 -7.98
N PRO A 33 -4.60 3.14 -9.06
CA PRO A 33 -5.59 2.07 -8.90
C PRO A 33 -5.04 0.87 -8.12
N THR A 34 -3.78 0.51 -8.35
CA THR A 34 -3.14 -0.61 -7.64
C THR A 34 -2.90 -0.30 -6.17
N LEU A 35 -2.48 0.92 -5.84
CA LEU A 35 -2.28 1.34 -4.45
C LEU A 35 -3.59 1.33 -3.66
N VAL A 36 -4.69 1.81 -4.26
CA VAL A 36 -6.03 1.78 -3.63
C VAL A 36 -6.49 0.33 -3.41
N TRP A 37 -6.29 -0.56 -4.39
CA TRP A 37 -6.63 -1.97 -4.26
C TRP A 37 -5.81 -2.67 -3.16
N LEU A 38 -4.50 -2.39 -3.09
CA LEU A 38 -3.63 -2.92 -2.05
C LEU A 38 -4.06 -2.45 -0.67
N TRP A 39 -4.34 -1.15 -0.51
CA TRP A 39 -4.88 -0.59 0.73
C TRP A 39 -6.15 -1.31 1.17
N ALA A 40 -7.12 -1.50 0.26
CA ALA A 40 -8.37 -2.20 0.59
C ALA A 40 -8.13 -3.65 1.05
N THR A 41 -7.16 -4.32 0.43
CA THR A 41 -6.78 -5.70 0.78
C THR A 41 -6.14 -5.77 2.17
N LEU A 42 -5.25 -4.82 2.50
CA LEU A 42 -4.64 -4.75 3.83
C LEU A 42 -5.70 -4.44 4.91
N ARG A 43 -6.63 -3.52 4.65
CA ARG A 43 -7.74 -3.22 5.57
C ARG A 43 -8.66 -4.42 5.81
N GLU A 44 -8.96 -5.20 4.78
CA GLU A 44 -9.75 -6.43 4.91
C GLU A 44 -9.05 -7.45 5.82
N LEU A 45 -7.72 -7.61 5.67
CA LEU A 45 -6.92 -8.48 6.54
C LEU A 45 -6.92 -8.01 8.01
N ASP A 46 -6.99 -6.70 8.23
CA ASP A 46 -7.10 -6.09 9.56
C ASP A 46 -8.52 -6.13 10.15
N GLY A 47 -9.50 -6.71 9.43
CA GLY A 47 -10.87 -6.86 9.89
C GLY A 47 -11.77 -5.63 9.70
N GLU A 48 -11.42 -4.74 8.76
CA GLU A 48 -12.27 -3.61 8.39
C GLU A 48 -13.65 -4.05 7.88
N LYS A 49 -14.64 -3.17 8.04
CA LYS A 49 -15.99 -3.36 7.51
C LYS A 49 -15.98 -3.60 6.01
N LYS A 50 -16.72 -4.63 5.59
CA LYS A 50 -16.79 -5.07 4.20
C LYS A 50 -17.22 -3.94 3.26
N GLU A 51 -18.12 -3.07 3.70
CA GLU A 51 -18.65 -1.98 2.89
C GLU A 51 -17.56 -0.97 2.50
N ILE A 52 -16.63 -0.66 3.42
CA ILE A 52 -15.50 0.25 3.18
C ILE A 52 -14.52 -0.39 2.20
N VAL A 53 -14.21 -1.67 2.40
CA VAL A 53 -13.32 -2.44 1.52
C VAL A 53 -13.88 -2.52 0.11
N ASP A 54 -15.16 -2.85 -0.03
CA ASP A 54 -15.84 -2.97 -1.32
C ASP A 54 -15.88 -1.62 -2.05
N GLU A 55 -16.17 -0.52 -1.33
CA GLU A 55 -16.18 0.83 -1.91
C GLU A 55 -14.80 1.22 -2.45
N ALA A 56 -13.71 0.93 -1.71
CA ALA A 56 -12.36 1.20 -2.18
C ALA A 56 -11.95 0.32 -3.37
N ARG A 57 -12.36 -0.96 -3.39
CA ARG A 57 -12.17 -1.84 -4.55
C ARG A 57 -12.90 -1.33 -5.78
N GLN A 58 -14.14 -0.86 -5.60
CA GLN A 58 -14.91 -0.26 -6.69
C GLN A 58 -14.26 1.03 -7.17
N CYS A 59 -13.72 1.86 -6.26
CA CYS A 59 -12.95 3.05 -6.63
C CYS A 59 -11.75 2.69 -7.52
N ALA A 60 -10.95 1.69 -7.14
CA ALA A 60 -9.84 1.22 -7.97
C ALA A 60 -10.29 0.76 -9.36
N LEU A 61 -11.42 0.04 -9.46
CA LEU A 61 -12.01 -0.36 -10.76
C LEU A 61 -12.41 0.87 -11.59
N ASP A 62 -13.12 1.82 -11.00
CA ASP A 62 -13.56 3.04 -11.66
C ASP A 62 -12.37 3.88 -12.15
N MET A 63 -11.28 3.92 -11.39
CA MET A 63 -10.03 4.59 -11.81
C MET A 63 -9.42 3.93 -13.05
N MET A 64 -9.45 2.59 -13.13
CA MET A 64 -8.95 1.86 -14.31
C MET A 64 -9.83 2.09 -15.54
N VAL A 65 -11.15 2.09 -15.37
CA VAL A 65 -12.11 2.39 -16.44
C VAL A 65 -11.87 3.82 -16.96
N TRP A 66 -11.81 4.80 -16.05
CA TRP A 66 -11.55 6.19 -16.41
C TRP A 66 -10.23 6.34 -17.17
N ALA A 67 -9.16 5.70 -16.69
CA ALA A 67 -7.85 5.76 -17.33
C ALA A 67 -7.89 5.17 -18.75
N LYS A 68 -8.59 4.05 -18.94
CA LYS A 68 -8.80 3.42 -20.25
C LYS A 68 -9.55 4.35 -21.20
N ASP A 69 -10.65 4.95 -20.75
CA ASP A 69 -11.48 5.85 -21.57
C ASP A 69 -10.72 7.12 -22.00
N HIS A 70 -9.71 7.52 -21.22
CA HIS A 70 -8.85 8.66 -21.50
C HIS A 70 -7.51 8.29 -22.17
N ASN A 71 -7.40 7.07 -22.74
CA ASN A 71 -6.19 6.54 -23.39
C ASN A 71 -4.92 6.66 -22.52
N ARG A 72 -5.06 6.48 -21.20
CA ARG A 72 -3.95 6.48 -20.25
C ARG A 72 -3.45 5.06 -19.99
N LYS A 73 -2.15 4.94 -19.74
CA LYS A 73 -1.53 3.67 -19.35
C LYS A 73 -1.75 3.44 -17.86
N VAL A 74 -2.39 2.34 -17.52
CA VAL A 74 -2.42 1.81 -16.16
C VAL A 74 -1.34 0.75 -16.05
N VAL A 75 -0.53 0.80 -15.00
CA VAL A 75 0.39 -0.30 -14.70
C VAL A 75 -0.43 -1.43 -14.09
N GLY A 76 -0.41 -2.60 -14.72
CA GLY A 76 -1.20 -3.74 -14.26
C GLY A 76 -0.82 -4.15 -12.84
N LEU A 77 -1.82 -4.60 -12.07
CA LEU A 77 -1.70 -5.11 -10.68
C LEU A 77 -0.50 -6.05 -10.52
N GLY A 78 -0.22 -6.90 -11.50
CA GLY A 78 0.87 -7.87 -11.45
C GLY A 78 2.25 -7.24 -11.27
N GLN A 79 2.57 -6.10 -11.89
CA GLN A 79 3.91 -5.51 -11.78
C GLN A 79 4.16 -4.85 -10.42
N ALA A 80 3.16 -4.16 -9.87
CA ALA A 80 3.30 -3.51 -8.57
C ALA A 80 3.21 -4.51 -7.41
N THR A 81 2.33 -5.52 -7.49
CA THR A 81 2.29 -6.62 -6.51
C THR A 81 3.57 -7.44 -6.54
N LEU A 82 4.11 -7.73 -7.74
CA LEU A 82 5.39 -8.43 -7.86
C LEU A 82 6.55 -7.59 -7.34
N ALA A 83 6.61 -6.29 -7.65
CA ALA A 83 7.65 -5.41 -7.12
C ALA A 83 7.59 -5.33 -5.59
N GLY A 84 6.38 -5.20 -5.01
CA GLY A 84 6.18 -5.22 -3.55
C GLY A 84 6.61 -6.54 -2.92
N ALA A 85 6.20 -7.67 -3.50
CA ALA A 85 6.63 -9.00 -3.03
C ALA A 85 8.15 -9.20 -3.16
N MET A 86 8.76 -8.73 -4.26
CA MET A 86 10.19 -8.84 -4.49
C MET A 86 11.01 -7.97 -3.53
N GLU A 87 10.57 -6.75 -3.22
CA GLU A 87 11.23 -5.93 -2.21
C GLU A 87 11.06 -6.50 -0.81
N LEU A 88 9.89 -7.06 -0.48
CA LEU A 88 9.69 -7.78 0.78
C LEU A 88 10.66 -8.96 0.91
N VAL A 89 10.77 -9.77 -0.14
CA VAL A 89 11.72 -10.89 -0.22
C VAL A 89 13.16 -10.38 -0.16
N ARG A 90 13.48 -9.23 -0.77
CA ARG A 90 14.81 -8.64 -0.75
C ARG A 90 15.20 -8.16 0.66
N THR A 91 14.29 -7.48 1.35
CA THR A 91 14.45 -7.03 2.74
C THR A 91 14.61 -8.22 3.69
N VAL A 92 13.73 -9.22 3.60
CA VAL A 92 13.84 -10.45 4.39
C VAL A 92 15.17 -11.16 4.12
N ASN A 93 15.60 -11.28 2.87
CA ASN A 93 16.89 -11.89 2.53
C ASN A 93 18.10 -11.06 3.01
N GLY A 94 17.99 -9.74 3.02
CA GLY A 94 19.02 -8.83 3.57
C GLY A 94 19.17 -9.03 5.07
N LEU A 95 18.06 -9.00 5.80
CA LEU A 95 18.01 -9.20 7.25
C LEU A 95 18.45 -10.62 7.65
N VAL A 96 18.07 -11.65 6.90
CA VAL A 96 18.55 -13.03 7.13
C VAL A 96 20.05 -13.15 6.88
N LYS A 97 20.63 -12.44 5.90
CA LYS A 97 22.09 -12.42 5.71
C LYS A 97 22.82 -11.74 6.86
N GLU A 98 22.25 -10.69 7.45
CA GLU A 98 22.82 -10.01 8.62
C GLU A 98 22.67 -10.83 9.89
N SER A 99 21.52 -11.49 10.09
CA SER A 99 21.31 -12.44 11.19
C SER A 99 22.18 -13.70 11.07
N ARG A 100 22.46 -14.19 9.85
CA ARG A 100 23.40 -15.31 9.63
C ARG A 100 24.86 -14.93 9.87
N LYS A 101 25.23 -13.65 9.79
CA LYS A 101 26.57 -13.19 10.22
C LYS A 101 26.71 -13.21 11.74
N THR A 102 25.61 -13.13 12.48
CA THR A 102 25.57 -13.09 13.96
C THR A 102 25.16 -14.42 14.61
N GLN A 103 24.55 -15.35 13.87
CA GLN A 103 24.03 -16.61 14.41
C GLN A 103 24.44 -17.81 13.55
N THR A 104 25.28 -18.68 14.12
CA THR A 104 25.65 -19.99 13.54
C THR A 104 24.48 -20.97 13.68
N GLY A 105 23.51 -20.94 12.76
CA GLY A 105 22.41 -21.90 12.76
C GLY A 105 21.43 -21.65 11.62
N ASN A 106 21.34 -22.58 10.68
CA ASN A 106 20.50 -22.46 9.50
C ASN A 106 19.07 -22.94 9.80
N GLU A 107 18.33 -22.20 10.62
CA GLU A 107 16.90 -22.46 10.82
C GLU A 107 16.06 -21.82 9.71
N ALA A 108 14.98 -22.49 9.31
CA ALA A 108 14.07 -22.03 8.27
C ALA A 108 13.27 -20.81 8.76
N THR A 109 13.17 -19.76 7.94
CA THR A 109 12.41 -18.55 8.26
C THR A 109 10.92 -18.88 8.46
N GLY A 110 10.46 -18.83 9.71
CA GLY A 110 9.06 -19.09 10.07
C GLY A 110 8.13 -17.88 9.84
N PHE A 111 6.83 -18.13 9.79
CA PHE A 111 5.79 -17.11 9.60
C PHE A 111 5.82 -16.02 10.68
N GLU A 112 6.05 -16.38 11.94
CA GLU A 112 6.17 -15.44 13.06
C GLU A 112 7.40 -14.52 12.95
N MET A 113 8.49 -15.04 12.39
CA MET A 113 9.70 -14.26 12.13
C MET A 113 9.42 -13.18 11.07
N MET A 114 8.71 -13.54 9.98
CA MET A 114 8.29 -12.56 8.98
C MET A 114 7.33 -11.53 9.55
N ARG A 115 6.35 -11.95 10.34
CA ARG A 115 5.37 -11.04 10.96
C ARG A 115 6.03 -10.03 11.89
N ARG A 116 6.99 -10.47 12.70
CA ARG A 116 7.76 -9.60 13.59
C ARG A 116 8.58 -8.57 12.82
N PHE A 117 9.27 -8.98 11.75
CA PHE A 117 10.07 -8.06 10.93
C PHE A 117 9.20 -7.01 10.23
N LEU A 118 8.02 -7.37 9.76
CA LEU A 118 7.11 -6.44 9.09
C LEU A 118 6.45 -5.45 10.05
N ALA A 119 6.25 -5.85 11.31
CA ALA A 119 5.67 -4.99 12.35
C ALA A 119 6.69 -4.05 12.99
N GLU A 120 7.97 -4.43 13.04
CA GLU A 120 9.05 -3.67 13.71
C GLU A 120 9.85 -2.74 12.77
N THR A 121 9.60 -2.76 11.46
CA THR A 121 10.27 -1.83 10.52
C THR A 121 9.85 -0.38 10.73
N HIS A 122 10.62 0.36 11.53
CA HIS A 122 10.60 1.82 11.55
C HIS A 122 11.39 2.37 10.36
N PHE A 123 10.74 3.21 9.55
CA PHE A 123 11.42 4.01 8.53
C PHE A 123 12.08 5.19 9.25
N GLU A 124 13.41 5.17 9.36
CA GLU A 124 14.16 6.35 9.83
C GLU A 124 13.91 7.50 8.86
N GLY A 125 13.27 8.56 9.36
CA GLY A 125 13.07 9.80 8.63
C GLY A 125 14.42 10.43 8.32
N ILE A 126 14.61 10.84 7.07
CA ILE A 126 15.76 11.65 6.67
C ILE A 126 15.55 13.01 7.37
N ASP A 127 16.34 13.27 8.42
CA ASP A 127 16.42 14.59 9.04
C ASP A 127 16.85 15.60 7.97
N GLU A 128 15.94 16.48 7.56
CA GLU A 128 16.29 17.65 6.75
C GLU A 128 17.11 18.61 7.61
N GLU A 129 18.41 18.70 7.31
CA GLU A 129 19.30 19.76 7.76
C GLU A 129 18.69 21.12 7.44
N LYS A 130 18.26 21.83 8.50
CA LYS A 130 17.92 23.24 8.45
C LYS A 130 19.17 24.04 8.09
N SER A 131 19.07 24.81 7.01
CA SER A 131 19.91 25.98 6.70
C SER A 131 19.01 27.21 6.60
#